data_AF-A0A0D2M7Z6-F1
#
_entry.id   AF-A0A0D2M7Z6-F1
#
_cell.length_a   1.000
_cell.length_b   1.000
_cell.length_c   1.000
_cell.angle_alpha   90.00
_cell.angle_beta   90.00
_cell.angle_gamma   90.00
#
_symmetry.space_group_name_H-M   'P 1'
#
loop_
_entity.id
_entity.type
_entity.pdbx_description
1 polymer ?
#
loop_
_entity_poly.entity_id
_entity_poly.type
_entity_poly.pdbx_seq_one_letter_code
_entity_poly.pdbx_strand_id
1 'polypeptide(L)'
;MLEPESWMAAKGEGVLEIKCPYKASPGKLGRLKLNEYYMHQVQTLMQIHDREWCNLFYWSEEQGSCMAHIKRDRGYWALLHQVMADFWWRHVVPARLALIYGGASEEEVRRRYCPDNIHPYAAQVRALSRRMLEDAPKRYFSPEQTRGEEAWAGIEQRKRDALAALQGNAGNAAGAGSAAGVDAGAPGVPEVEVSEDVLDLADQLAGVAVAELPPQ
;
A
#
# COMPACT_ATOMS: atom_id res chain seq x y z
N MET A 1 -0.51 6.75 30.84
CA MET A 1 -0.44 7.93 29.97
C MET A 1 0.65 7.69 28.96
N LEU A 2 0.34 7.67 27.66
CA LEU A 2 1.34 7.62 26.60
C LEU A 2 1.74 9.05 26.26
N GLU A 3 3.03 9.30 26.10
CA GLU A 3 3.57 10.62 25.79
C GLU A 3 2.93 11.21 24.50
N PRO A 4 2.55 12.50 24.47
CA PRO A 4 1.80 13.12 23.37
C PRO A 4 2.44 13.02 21.97
N GLU A 5 3.75 12.76 21.91
CA GLU A 5 4.51 12.68 20.65
C GLU A 5 4.74 11.23 20.16
N SER A 6 4.45 10.23 20.99
CA SER A 6 4.76 8.81 20.74
C SER A 6 3.84 8.12 19.71
N TRP A 7 2.73 8.73 19.30
CA TRP A 7 1.70 8.03 18.51
C TRP A 7 1.77 8.29 17.00
N MET A 8 2.53 9.30 16.54
CA MET A 8 2.69 9.57 15.10
C MET A 8 3.63 8.57 14.42
N ALA A 9 4.48 7.90 15.19
CA ALA A 9 5.22 6.72 14.78
C ALA A 9 5.36 5.86 16.04
N ALA A 10 4.53 4.82 16.15
CA ALA A 10 4.79 3.79 17.15
C ALA A 10 6.22 3.28 16.95
N LYS A 11 6.89 2.85 18.02
CA LYS A 11 8.28 2.38 17.94
C LYS A 11 8.42 1.31 16.83
N GLY A 12 9.39 1.51 15.94
CA GLY A 12 9.66 0.61 14.80
C GLY A 12 9.22 1.18 13.46
N GLU A 13 9.39 0.39 12.41
CA GLU A 13 8.99 0.76 11.04
C GLU A 13 7.49 0.53 10.83
N GLY A 14 6.86 1.42 10.06
CA GLY A 14 5.45 1.33 9.69
C GLY A 14 5.23 1.69 8.23
N VAL A 15 3.97 1.67 7.81
CA VAL A 15 3.55 2.09 6.46
C VAL A 15 2.98 3.50 6.51
N LEU A 16 3.24 4.31 5.49
CA LEU A 16 2.55 5.58 5.27
C LEU A 16 1.73 5.48 3.98
N GLU A 17 0.41 5.58 4.10
CA GLU A 17 -0.52 5.59 2.97
C GLU A 17 -1.10 6.99 2.80
N ILE A 18 -0.78 7.66 1.69
CA ILE A 18 -1.19 9.05 1.43
C ILE A 18 -2.36 9.09 0.43
N LYS A 19 -3.43 9.79 0.81
CA LYS A 19 -4.57 10.10 -0.05
C LYS A 19 -4.70 11.60 -0.28
N CYS A 20 -4.91 12.00 -1.54
CA CYS A 20 -5.21 13.38 -1.92
C CYS A 20 -6.59 13.41 -2.60
N PRO A 21 -7.69 13.50 -1.85
CA PRO A 21 -9.04 13.34 -2.39
C PRO A 21 -9.45 14.46 -3.36
N TYR A 22 -8.80 15.62 -3.32
CA TYR A 22 -9.13 16.74 -4.22
C TYR A 22 -8.86 16.41 -5.70
N LYS A 23 -7.83 15.60 -6.01
CA LYS A 23 -7.60 15.09 -7.36
C LYS A 23 -8.75 14.22 -7.89
N ALA A 24 -9.58 13.66 -7.01
CA ALA A 24 -10.68 12.76 -7.36
C ALA A 24 -12.06 13.43 -7.35
N SER A 25 -12.22 14.66 -6.84
CA SER A 25 -13.50 15.39 -6.82
C SER A 25 -13.30 16.90 -6.58
N PRO A 26 -13.01 17.68 -7.63
CA PRO A 26 -12.92 19.15 -7.52
C PRO A 26 -14.23 19.74 -6.97
N GLY A 27 -14.14 20.73 -6.07
CA GLY A 27 -15.30 21.50 -5.61
C GLY A 27 -16.11 20.93 -4.43
N LYS A 28 -15.72 19.80 -3.83
CA LYS A 28 -16.31 19.34 -2.55
C LYS A 28 -15.75 20.16 -1.39
N LEU A 29 -16.41 21.27 -1.06
CA LEU A 29 -16.22 22.05 0.15
C LEU A 29 -16.67 21.23 1.38
N GLY A 30 -15.75 20.93 2.30
CA GLY A 30 -16.04 20.22 3.55
C GLY A 30 -14.76 19.82 4.29
N ARG A 31 -14.83 19.45 5.58
CA ARG A 31 -13.64 18.95 6.29
C ARG A 31 -13.19 17.62 5.68
N LEU A 32 -11.87 17.44 5.48
CA LEU A 32 -11.29 16.15 5.08
C LEU A 32 -11.82 15.02 5.99
N LYS A 33 -12.56 14.08 5.39
CA LYS A 33 -13.14 12.95 6.10
C LYS A 33 -12.40 11.67 5.68
N LEU A 34 -11.75 11.04 6.65
CA LEU A 34 -11.20 9.70 6.51
C LEU A 34 -12.33 8.72 6.17
N ASN A 35 -12.08 7.82 5.23
CA ASN A 35 -13.05 6.86 4.74
C ASN A 35 -12.63 5.43 5.10
N GLU A 36 -13.54 4.67 5.72
CA GLU A 36 -13.32 3.28 6.08
C GLU A 36 -13.10 2.37 4.86
N TYR A 37 -13.50 2.82 3.68
CA TYR A 37 -13.29 2.13 2.42
C TYR A 37 -11.82 1.71 2.24
N TYR A 38 -10.84 2.51 2.65
CA TYR A 38 -9.43 2.19 2.44
C TYR A 38 -8.86 1.15 3.43
N MET A 39 -9.66 0.66 4.39
CA MET A 39 -9.12 -0.20 5.44
C MET A 39 -8.59 -1.54 4.90
N HIS A 40 -9.21 -2.08 3.85
CA HIS A 40 -8.68 -3.28 3.19
C HIS A 40 -7.30 -3.00 2.57
N GLN A 41 -7.11 -1.87 1.88
CA GLN A 41 -5.81 -1.48 1.33
C GLN A 41 -4.76 -1.32 2.45
N VAL A 42 -5.11 -0.61 3.52
CA VAL A 42 -4.20 -0.35 4.65
C VAL A 42 -3.78 -1.65 5.35
N GLN A 43 -4.71 -2.55 5.64
CA GLN A 43 -4.43 -3.84 6.28
C GLN A 43 -3.61 -4.76 5.36
N THR A 44 -3.91 -4.79 4.06
CA THR A 44 -3.13 -5.56 3.08
C THR A 44 -1.69 -5.06 2.97
N LEU A 45 -1.47 -3.74 2.94
CA LEU A 45 -0.10 -3.18 2.89
C LEU A 45 0.72 -3.59 4.12
N MET A 46 0.11 -3.51 5.32
CA MET A 46 0.77 -3.98 6.55
C MET A 46 1.09 -5.48 6.51
N GLN A 47 0.22 -6.29 5.89
CA GLN A 47 0.50 -7.71 5.71
C GLN A 47 1.66 -7.96 4.74
N ILE A 48 1.69 -7.29 3.60
CA ILE A 48 2.72 -7.47 2.55
C ILE A 48 4.09 -7.03 3.06
N HIS A 49 4.15 -5.88 3.74
CA HIS A 49 5.40 -5.30 4.23
C HIS A 49 5.80 -5.77 5.64
N ASP A 50 5.04 -6.71 6.21
CA ASP A 50 5.18 -7.20 7.59
C ASP A 50 5.37 -6.06 8.60
N ARG A 51 4.41 -5.13 8.63
CA ARG A 51 4.38 -3.97 9.52
C ARG A 51 3.22 -4.05 10.49
N GLU A 52 3.44 -3.60 11.72
CA GLU A 52 2.42 -3.65 12.77
C GLU A 52 1.48 -2.42 12.79
N TRP A 53 1.82 -1.38 12.03
CA TRP A 53 1.01 -0.18 11.94
C TRP A 53 1.17 0.54 10.61
N CYS A 54 0.15 1.33 10.27
CA CYS A 54 0.09 2.19 9.11
C CYS A 54 -0.54 3.53 9.47
N ASN A 55 0.09 4.63 9.06
CA ASN A 55 -0.53 5.95 9.09
C ASN A 55 -1.30 6.17 7.78
N LEU A 56 -2.62 6.27 7.89
CA LEU A 56 -3.48 6.71 6.78
C LEU A 56 -3.55 8.24 6.80
N PHE A 57 -2.91 8.89 5.85
CA PHE A 57 -2.75 10.34 5.79
C PHE A 57 -3.54 10.93 4.61
N TYR A 58 -4.35 11.93 4.89
CA TYR A 58 -5.14 12.66 3.90
C TYR A 58 -4.63 14.08 3.83
N TRP A 59 -4.41 14.58 2.62
CA TRP A 59 -3.97 15.95 2.40
C TRP A 59 -4.81 16.65 1.34
N SER A 60 -5.13 17.90 1.62
CA SER A 60 -5.76 18.85 0.71
C SER A 60 -5.15 20.21 0.99
N GLU A 61 -4.91 20.97 -0.07
CA GLU A 61 -4.41 22.33 0.07
C GLU A 61 -5.41 23.20 0.86
N GLU A 62 -6.69 23.17 0.48
CA GLU A 62 -7.73 24.05 1.03
C GLU A 62 -8.26 23.60 2.40
N GLN A 63 -8.17 22.31 2.71
CA GLN A 63 -8.80 21.71 3.90
C GLN A 63 -7.79 21.24 4.94
N GLY A 64 -6.49 21.41 4.67
CA GLY A 64 -5.40 20.99 5.53
C GLY A 64 -5.12 19.50 5.40
N SER A 65 -4.78 18.84 6.50
CA SER A 65 -4.55 17.39 6.48
C SER A 65 -5.16 16.69 7.68
N CYS A 66 -5.41 15.39 7.54
CA CYS A 66 -5.78 14.55 8.66
C CYS A 66 -5.10 13.20 8.57
N MET A 67 -4.90 12.57 9.72
CA MET A 67 -4.18 11.31 9.82
C MET A 67 -4.91 10.39 10.79
N ALA A 68 -4.96 9.11 10.48
CA ALA A 68 -5.31 8.05 11.41
C ALA A 68 -4.16 7.05 11.55
N HIS A 69 -3.81 6.72 12.79
CA HIS A 69 -2.84 5.67 13.09
C HIS A 69 -3.56 4.33 13.23
N ILE A 70 -3.41 3.48 12.22
CA ILE A 70 -4.08 2.19 12.12
C ILE A 70 -3.12 1.09 12.56
N LYS A 71 -3.57 0.22 13.46
CA LYS A 71 -2.82 -0.98 13.85
C LYS A 71 -3.19 -2.17 12.96
N ARG A 72 -2.26 -3.09 12.78
CA ARG A 72 -2.51 -4.36 12.12
C ARG A 72 -3.56 -5.16 12.88
N ASP A 73 -4.57 -5.61 12.16
CA ASP A 73 -5.61 -6.49 12.68
C ASP A 73 -5.55 -7.83 11.93
N ARG A 74 -5.06 -8.85 12.64
CA ARG A 74 -4.88 -10.20 12.09
C ARG A 74 -6.20 -10.91 11.84
N GLY A 75 -7.25 -10.60 12.61
CA GLY A 75 -8.59 -11.15 12.41
C GLY A 75 -9.27 -10.56 11.18
N TYR A 76 -9.14 -9.25 10.98
CA TYR A 76 -9.56 -8.57 9.77
C TYR A 76 -8.80 -9.12 8.55
N TRP A 77 -7.48 -9.29 8.65
CA TRP A 77 -6.69 -9.89 7.58
C TRP A 77 -7.15 -11.32 7.25
N ALA A 78 -7.38 -12.18 8.25
CA ALA A 78 -7.87 -13.53 8.01
C ALA A 78 -9.20 -13.54 7.24
N LEU A 79 -10.14 -12.66 7.61
CA LEU A 79 -11.40 -12.49 6.90
C LEU A 79 -11.19 -11.99 5.46
N LEU A 80 -10.34 -10.96 5.27
CA LEU A 80 -10.06 -10.40 3.95
C LEU A 80 -9.36 -11.43 3.04
N HIS A 81 -8.42 -12.19 3.58
CA HIS A 81 -7.73 -13.27 2.88
C HIS A 81 -8.72 -14.35 2.43
N GLN A 82 -9.68 -14.74 3.27
CA GLN A 82 -10.74 -15.67 2.87
C GLN A 82 -11.57 -15.12 1.70
N VAL A 83 -12.00 -13.86 1.76
CA VAL A 83 -12.76 -13.22 0.67
C VAL A 83 -11.96 -13.20 -0.64
N MET A 84 -10.67 -12.86 -0.58
CA MET A 84 -9.80 -12.85 -1.77
C MET A 84 -9.55 -14.26 -2.30
N ALA A 85 -9.38 -15.25 -1.42
CA ALA A 85 -9.22 -16.65 -1.80
C ALA A 85 -10.49 -17.20 -2.47
N ASP A 86 -11.67 -16.89 -1.94
CA ASP A 86 -12.96 -17.26 -2.54
C ASP A 86 -13.08 -16.66 -3.94
N PHE A 87 -12.80 -15.37 -4.11
CA PHE A 87 -12.78 -14.71 -5.42
C PHE A 87 -11.79 -15.40 -6.38
N TRP A 88 -10.55 -15.62 -5.94
CA TRP A 88 -9.50 -16.17 -6.78
C TRP A 88 -9.79 -17.61 -7.23
N TRP A 89 -10.07 -18.50 -6.28
CA TRP A 89 -10.17 -19.94 -6.55
C TRP A 89 -11.53 -20.36 -7.11
N ARG A 90 -12.61 -19.60 -6.84
CA ARG A 90 -13.94 -19.94 -7.36
C ARG A 90 -14.27 -19.23 -8.68
N HIS A 91 -13.67 -18.07 -8.93
CA HIS A 91 -14.01 -17.24 -10.08
C HIS A 91 -12.85 -17.10 -11.06
N VAL A 92 -11.70 -16.55 -10.62
CA VAL A 92 -10.61 -16.19 -11.54
C VAL A 92 -9.93 -17.41 -12.15
N VAL A 93 -9.45 -18.33 -11.31
CA VAL A 93 -8.70 -19.51 -11.79
C VAL A 93 -9.57 -20.40 -12.69
N PRO A 94 -10.80 -20.78 -12.30
CA PRO A 94 -11.65 -21.62 -13.15
C PRO A 94 -12.05 -20.93 -14.46
N ALA A 95 -12.33 -19.63 -14.44
CA ALA A 95 -12.64 -18.88 -15.65
C ALA A 95 -11.47 -18.89 -16.63
N ARG A 96 -10.26 -18.59 -16.15
CA ARG A 96 -9.05 -18.62 -16.96
C ARG A 96 -8.81 -20.00 -17.56
N LEU A 97 -8.97 -21.07 -16.78
CA LEU A 97 -8.78 -22.44 -17.27
C LEU A 97 -9.82 -22.82 -18.33
N ALA A 98 -11.07 -22.39 -18.17
CA ALA A 98 -12.14 -22.65 -19.13
C ALA A 98 -11.91 -21.94 -20.48
N LEU A 99 -11.37 -20.72 -20.46
CA LEU A 99 -11.00 -19.97 -21.67
C LEU A 99 -9.80 -20.61 -22.40
N ILE A 100 -8.73 -20.92 -21.66
CA ILE A 100 -7.48 -21.40 -22.27
C ILE A 100 -7.59 -22.87 -22.73
N TYR A 101 -8.22 -23.72 -21.92
CA TYR A 101 -8.19 -25.17 -22.12
C TYR A 101 -9.57 -25.79 -22.37
N GLY A 102 -10.64 -25.11 -21.99
CA GLY A 102 -12.00 -25.64 -22.05
C GLY A 102 -12.74 -25.41 -23.37
N GLY A 103 -12.22 -24.54 -24.24
CA GLY A 103 -12.88 -24.16 -25.49
C GLY A 103 -14.24 -23.48 -25.29
N ALA A 104 -14.56 -23.04 -24.07
CA ALA A 104 -15.83 -22.40 -23.75
C ALA A 104 -15.86 -20.97 -24.29
N SER A 105 -17.04 -20.50 -24.72
CA SER A 105 -17.18 -19.10 -25.14
C SER A 105 -17.07 -18.15 -23.94
N GLU A 106 -16.73 -16.89 -24.19
CA GLU A 106 -16.66 -15.87 -23.15
C GLU A 106 -18.00 -15.70 -22.41
N GLU A 107 -19.12 -15.79 -23.12
CA GLU A 107 -20.46 -15.70 -22.53
C GLU A 107 -20.74 -16.84 -21.55
N GLU A 108 -20.32 -18.07 -21.89
CA GLU A 108 -20.49 -19.23 -21.02
C GLU A 108 -19.63 -19.12 -19.76
N VAL A 109 -18.37 -18.69 -19.94
CA VAL A 109 -17.43 -18.46 -18.83
C VAL A 109 -17.97 -17.38 -17.91
N ARG A 110 -18.45 -16.26 -18.46
CA ARG A 110 -19.06 -15.18 -17.68
C ARG A 110 -20.28 -15.66 -16.92
N ARG A 111 -21.19 -16.40 -17.56
CA ARG A 111 -22.40 -16.92 -16.91
C ARG A 111 -22.07 -17.83 -15.72
N ARG A 112 -20.99 -18.60 -15.79
CA ARG A 112 -20.64 -19.61 -14.78
C ARG A 112 -19.75 -19.10 -13.66
N TYR A 113 -18.82 -18.19 -13.98
CA TYR A 113 -17.74 -17.80 -13.07
C TYR A 113 -17.76 -16.32 -12.70
N CYS A 114 -18.64 -15.49 -13.26
CA CYS A 114 -18.80 -14.13 -12.77
C CYS A 114 -19.25 -14.18 -11.30
N PRO A 115 -18.54 -13.50 -10.37
CA PRO A 115 -18.99 -13.41 -8.99
C PRO A 115 -20.24 -12.57 -8.87
N ASP A 116 -20.97 -12.78 -7.78
CA ASP A 116 -22.05 -11.88 -7.38
C ASP A 116 -21.50 -10.48 -7.06
N ASN A 117 -22.34 -9.47 -7.24
CA ASN A 117 -21.96 -8.07 -6.99
C ASN A 117 -21.62 -7.79 -5.50
N ILE A 118 -22.04 -8.66 -4.59
CA ILE A 118 -21.84 -8.50 -3.15
C ILE A 118 -21.39 -9.84 -2.54
N HIS A 119 -20.17 -9.87 -1.99
CA HIS A 119 -19.68 -11.03 -1.26
C HIS A 119 -20.46 -11.22 0.07
N PRO A 120 -20.73 -12.47 0.53
CA PRO A 120 -21.41 -12.73 1.80
C PRO A 120 -20.80 -12.01 3.02
N TYR A 121 -19.47 -11.91 3.07
CA TYR A 121 -18.75 -11.21 4.14
C TYR A 121 -18.64 -9.68 3.97
N ALA A 122 -19.18 -9.09 2.90
CA ALA A 122 -19.01 -7.66 2.63
C ALA A 122 -19.54 -6.77 3.76
N ALA A 123 -20.68 -7.12 4.37
CA ALA A 123 -21.23 -6.38 5.50
C ALA A 123 -20.32 -6.43 6.73
N GLN A 124 -19.76 -7.61 7.03
CA GLN A 124 -18.84 -7.81 8.15
C GLN A 124 -17.53 -7.05 7.93
N VAL A 125 -16.94 -7.13 6.74
CA VAL A 125 -15.73 -6.38 6.38
C VAL A 125 -15.96 -4.89 6.56
N ARG A 126 -17.06 -4.34 6.02
CA ARG A 126 -17.39 -2.91 6.16
C ARG A 126 -17.58 -2.49 7.63
N ALA A 127 -18.23 -3.32 8.44
CA ALA A 127 -18.44 -3.04 9.86
C ALA A 127 -17.10 -2.99 10.62
N LEU A 128 -16.21 -3.94 10.37
CA LEU A 128 -14.87 -3.96 10.98
C LEU A 128 -14.01 -2.79 10.50
N SER A 129 -14.05 -2.45 9.20
CA SER A 129 -13.34 -1.29 8.66
C SER A 129 -13.76 0.00 9.34
N ARG A 130 -15.07 0.19 9.53
CA ARG A 130 -15.62 1.37 10.19
C ARG A 130 -15.17 1.44 11.64
N ARG A 131 -15.35 0.36 12.39
CA ARG A 131 -14.93 0.28 13.80
C ARG A 131 -13.45 0.60 13.96
N MET A 132 -12.60 0.00 13.12
CA MET A 132 -11.17 0.22 13.17
C MET A 132 -10.79 1.67 12.90
N LEU A 133 -11.46 2.32 11.95
CA LEU A 133 -11.25 3.73 11.69
C LEU A 133 -11.77 4.59 12.84
N GLU A 134 -12.93 4.28 13.42
CA GLU A 134 -13.51 4.99 14.57
C GLU A 134 -12.60 4.92 15.80
N ASP A 135 -12.09 3.73 16.13
CA ASP A 135 -11.23 3.46 17.29
C ASP A 135 -9.80 4.01 17.11
N ALA A 136 -9.36 4.25 15.87
CA ALA A 136 -8.01 4.73 15.60
C ALA A 136 -7.73 6.12 16.19
N PRO A 137 -6.54 6.37 16.78
CA PRO A 137 -6.07 7.70 17.09
C PRO A 137 -6.00 8.57 15.83
N LYS A 138 -6.49 9.82 15.91
CA LYS A 138 -6.56 10.75 14.79
C LYS A 138 -5.97 12.11 15.14
N ARG A 139 -5.39 12.77 14.15
CA ARG A 139 -5.03 14.20 14.22
C ARG A 139 -5.47 14.92 12.96
N TYR A 140 -5.80 16.18 13.16
CA TYR A 140 -6.17 17.10 12.12
C TYR A 140 -5.19 18.27 12.15
N PHE A 141 -4.86 18.77 10.97
CA PHE A 141 -4.00 19.91 10.75
C PHE A 141 -4.79 20.89 9.89
N SER A 142 -4.83 22.15 10.29
CA SER A 142 -5.51 23.19 9.52
C SER A 142 -4.74 23.52 8.24
N PRO A 143 -5.40 24.15 7.24
CA PRO A 143 -4.73 24.63 6.03
C PRO A 143 -3.51 25.51 6.36
N GLU A 144 -3.63 26.42 7.32
CA GLU A 144 -2.56 27.33 7.75
C GLU A 144 -1.35 26.55 8.29
N GLN A 145 -1.59 25.52 9.10
CA GLN A 145 -0.54 24.65 9.63
C GLN A 145 0.17 23.86 8.52
N THR A 146 -0.52 23.57 7.42
CA THR A 146 0.05 22.83 6.27
C THR A 146 0.66 23.72 5.19
N ARG A 147 0.38 25.03 5.20
CA ARG A 147 0.81 26.00 4.18
C ARG A 147 1.83 27.02 4.67
N GLY A 148 1.95 27.26 5.99
CA GLY A 148 2.80 28.33 6.53
C GLY A 148 4.29 28.16 6.19
N GLU A 149 4.94 29.25 5.76
CA GLU A 149 6.40 29.27 5.50
C GLU A 149 7.21 28.81 6.71
N GLU A 150 6.77 29.13 7.92
CA GLU A 150 7.39 28.70 9.18
C GLU A 150 7.32 27.17 9.38
N ALA A 151 6.21 26.54 8.98
CA ALA A 151 6.04 25.09 9.05
C ALA A 151 7.01 24.38 8.10
N TRP A 152 7.21 24.94 6.90
CA TRP A 152 8.17 24.44 5.93
C TRP A 152 9.63 24.70 6.35
N ALA A 153 9.92 25.87 6.92
CA ALA A 153 11.25 26.20 7.45
C ALA A 153 11.69 25.20 8.54
N GLY A 154 10.77 24.82 9.43
CA GLY A 154 11.03 23.81 10.45
C GLY A 154 11.27 22.40 9.88
N ILE A 155 10.56 22.01 8.82
CA ILE A 155 10.79 20.73 8.11
C ILE A 155 12.16 20.74 7.44
N GLU A 156 12.50 21.80 6.73
CA GLU A 156 13.80 21.94 6.04
C GLU A 156 14.97 21.97 7.02
N GLN A 157 14.80 22.59 8.19
CA GLN A 157 15.81 22.54 9.26
C GLN A 157 16.02 21.10 9.74
N ARG A 158 14.94 20.36 10.07
CA ARG A 158 15.06 18.96 10.51
C ARG A 158 15.69 18.04 9.46
N LYS A 159 15.39 18.26 8.17
CA LYS A 159 16.05 17.54 7.07
C LYS A 159 17.55 17.81 7.06
N ARG A 160 17.96 19.08 7.20
CA ARG A 160 19.38 19.47 7.27
C ARG A 160 20.07 18.82 8.48
N ASP A 161 19.45 18.84 9.64
CA ASP A 161 20.00 18.26 10.86
C ASP A 161 20.15 16.74 10.76
N ALA A 162 19.15 16.04 10.21
CA ALA A 162 19.19 14.60 9.98
C ALA A 162 20.26 14.20 8.95
N LEU A 163 20.41 14.96 7.87
CA LEU A 163 21.44 14.73 6.86
C LEU A 163 22.85 14.93 7.45
N ALA A 164 23.02 15.99 8.26
CA ALA A 164 24.28 16.26 8.96
C ALA A 164 24.63 15.16 9.97
N ALA A 165 23.65 14.61 10.70
CA ALA A 165 23.86 13.50 11.63
C ALA A 165 24.30 12.21 10.91
N LEU A 166 23.72 11.91 9.74
CA LEU A 166 24.14 10.77 8.90
C LEU A 166 25.57 10.95 8.37
N GLN A 167 25.92 12.15 7.93
CA GLN A 167 27.28 12.47 7.45
C GLN A 167 28.32 12.47 8.58
N GLY A 168 27.96 12.96 9.77
CA GLY A 168 28.81 12.91 10.96
C GLY A 168 29.07 11.48 11.46
N ASN A 169 28.05 10.61 11.40
CA ASN A 169 28.22 9.18 11.71
C ASN A 169 29.07 8.44 10.65
N ALA A 170 28.97 8.80 9.37
CA ALA A 170 29.84 8.26 8.33
C ALA A 170 31.31 8.71 8.50
N GLY A 171 31.55 9.95 8.92
CA GLY A 171 32.89 10.45 9.24
C GLY A 171 33.52 9.77 10.46
N ASN A 172 32.73 9.45 11.48
CA ASN A 172 33.20 8.70 12.65
C ASN A 172 33.44 7.20 12.35
N ALA A 173 32.67 6.60 11.44
CA ALA A 173 32.91 5.23 10.98
C ALA A 173 34.18 5.10 10.11
N ALA A 174 34.53 6.14 9.34
CA ALA A 174 35.76 6.18 8.55
C ALA A 174 37.04 6.43 9.38
N GLY A 175 36.91 6.90 10.64
CA GLY A 175 38.03 7.14 11.56
C GLY A 175 38.40 5.96 12.47
N ALA A 176 37.60 4.89 12.49
CA ALA A 176 37.82 3.72 13.33
C ALA A 176 38.16 2.48 12.47
N GLY A 177 39.37 2.47 11.90
CA GLY A 177 39.81 1.39 11.02
C GLY A 177 41.31 1.37 10.75
N SER A 178 42.12 1.20 11.80
CA SER A 178 43.49 0.71 11.64
C SER A 178 43.81 -0.27 12.78
N ALA A 179 44.34 -1.43 12.37
CA ALA A 179 44.83 -2.57 13.15
C ALA A 179 43.80 -3.57 13.71
N ALA A 180 43.55 -4.64 12.94
CA ALA A 180 43.89 -6.02 13.30
C ALA A 180 43.23 -6.98 12.30
N GLY A 181 44.03 -7.75 11.57
CA GLY A 181 43.53 -8.80 10.69
C GLY A 181 43.09 -10.03 11.48
N VAL A 182 41.98 -10.64 11.08
CA VAL A 182 41.75 -12.09 11.14
C VAL A 182 40.81 -12.46 10.00
N ASP A 183 41.22 -13.49 9.27
CA ASP A 183 40.51 -14.17 8.19
C ASP A 183 39.29 -14.95 8.74
N ALA A 184 38.10 -14.73 8.18
CA ALA A 184 36.94 -15.61 8.30
C ALA A 184 35.89 -15.26 7.23
N GLY A 185 35.72 -16.17 6.27
CA GLY A 185 34.88 -16.00 5.08
C GLY A 185 33.40 -15.76 5.35
N ALA A 186 32.82 -14.83 4.59
CA ALA A 186 31.38 -14.66 4.41
C ALA A 186 30.87 -15.57 3.29
N PRO A 187 29.68 -16.19 3.41
CA PRO A 187 29.03 -16.85 2.28
C PRO A 187 28.45 -15.77 1.35
N GLY A 188 28.79 -15.88 0.06
CA GLY A 188 28.32 -14.96 -0.98
C GLY A 188 26.80 -14.98 -1.13
N VAL A 189 26.20 -13.81 -1.12
CA VAL A 189 24.84 -13.58 -1.62
C VAL A 189 24.95 -13.53 -3.15
N PRO A 190 24.24 -14.37 -3.92
CA PRO A 190 24.25 -14.23 -5.36
C PRO A 190 23.51 -12.94 -5.75
N GLU A 191 24.16 -12.10 -6.54
CA GLU A 191 23.47 -11.07 -7.32
C GLU A 191 22.46 -11.74 -8.24
N VAL A 192 21.18 -11.52 -7.99
CA VAL A 192 20.13 -11.83 -8.97
C VAL A 192 19.99 -10.61 -9.86
N GLU A 193 20.64 -10.65 -11.02
CA GLU A 193 20.28 -9.76 -12.12
C GLU A 193 18.84 -10.09 -12.53
N VAL A 194 17.95 -9.13 -12.31
CA VAL A 194 16.59 -9.17 -12.86
C VAL A 194 16.71 -8.74 -14.32
N SER A 195 16.66 -9.69 -15.27
CA SER A 195 16.61 -9.34 -16.69
C SER A 195 15.31 -8.59 -16.99
N GLU A 196 15.40 -7.55 -17.83
CA GLU A 196 14.28 -6.71 -18.24
C GLU A 196 13.22 -7.45 -19.10
N ASP A 197 13.33 -8.78 -19.26
CA ASP A 197 12.48 -9.58 -20.16
C ASP A 197 11.13 -10.01 -19.55
N VAL A 198 10.84 -9.71 -18.29
CA VAL A 198 9.57 -10.12 -17.66
C VAL A 198 8.42 -9.11 -17.90
N LEU A 199 8.74 -7.90 -18.36
CA LEU A 199 7.74 -6.88 -18.67
C LEU A 199 7.30 -6.86 -20.15
N ASP A 200 8.02 -7.53 -21.05
CA ASP A 200 7.78 -7.44 -22.51
C ASP A 200 6.88 -8.57 -23.08
N LEU A 201 6.53 -9.58 -22.27
CA LEU A 201 5.65 -10.67 -22.73
C LEU A 201 4.16 -10.27 -22.75
N ALA A 202 3.78 -9.20 -22.05
CA ALA A 202 2.41 -8.70 -22.02
C ALA A 202 2.07 -7.85 -23.25
N ASP A 203 3.04 -7.13 -23.81
CA ASP A 203 2.85 -6.26 -24.97
C ASP A 203 2.95 -7.01 -26.32
N GLN A 204 3.70 -8.11 -26.40
CA GLN A 204 3.82 -8.89 -27.64
C GLN A 204 2.57 -9.73 -27.99
N LEU A 205 1.60 -9.88 -27.09
CA LEU A 205 0.33 -10.57 -27.38
C LEU A 205 -0.81 -9.63 -27.79
N ALA A 206 -0.59 -8.31 -27.77
CA ALA A 206 -1.58 -7.32 -28.20
C ALA A 206 -1.51 -6.97 -29.70
N GLY A 207 -0.58 -7.57 -30.45
CA GLY A 207 -0.21 -7.11 -31.81
C GLY A 207 -0.46 -8.07 -32.98
N VAL A 208 -1.13 -9.21 -32.82
CA VAL A 208 -1.38 -10.12 -33.96
C VAL A 208 -2.70 -9.80 -34.63
N ALA A 209 -2.59 -9.14 -35.79
CA ALA A 209 -3.68 -8.80 -36.69
C ALA A 209 -4.48 -10.05 -37.12
N VAL A 210 -5.80 -9.85 -37.19
CA VAL A 210 -6.79 -10.77 -37.76
C VAL A 210 -6.44 -11.03 -39.23
N ALA A 211 -6.05 -12.27 -39.55
CA ALA A 211 -6.04 -12.75 -40.93
C ALA A 211 -7.29 -13.63 -41.14
N GLU A 212 -8.16 -13.18 -42.04
CA GLU A 212 -9.35 -13.91 -42.49
C GLU A 212 -8.98 -15.29 -43.03
N LEU A 213 -9.72 -16.33 -42.60
CA LEU A 213 -9.70 -17.65 -43.25
C LEU A 213 -10.98 -17.83 -44.08
N PRO A 214 -10.87 -18.44 -45.29
CA PRO A 214 -11.98 -18.52 -46.25
C PRO A 214 -13.02 -19.56 -45.82
N PRO A 215 -14.26 -19.47 -46.35
CA PRO A 215 -15.37 -20.28 -45.90
C PRO A 215 -15.25 -21.75 -46.35
N GLN A 216 -15.63 -22.66 -45.45
CA GLN A 216 -16.15 -23.99 -45.77
C GLN A 216 -17.46 -24.22 -45.03
#